data_AF-A0A1J1H686-F1
#
_entry.id   AF-A0A1J1H686-F1
#
_cell.length_a   1.000
_cell.length_b   1.000
_cell.length_c   1.000
_cell.angle_alpha   90.00
_cell.angle_beta   90.00
_cell.angle_gamma   90.00
#
_symmetry.space_group_name_H-M   'P 1'
#
loop_
_entity.id
_entity.type
_entity.pdbx_description
1 polymer ?
#
loop_
_entity_poly.entity_id
_entity_poly.type
_entity_poly.pdbx_seq_one_letter_code
_entity_poly.pdbx_strand_id
1 'polypeptide(L)'
;MKNVSIKQLEAIVILDTDGKRIAVKYYNDKLLLKGEDKLNNLNNSKESINFNCEDIYNNFRTVEDQKLFENDITEKVKRLYFDSNEVEILILSKYIILCLSINDVNIYIIGDENDNEIILHEIIQTVHQSLNNITNNQIGKRQLIDKLDSIYLILDEIADSGIIMETNSNVIINRLYMHEGDLQESTPLNQAISSAKENIIRSLLSGT
;
A
#
# COMPACT_ATOMS: atom_id res chain seq x y z
N MET A 1 3.55 -11.31 -30.27
CA MET A 1 3.21 -11.60 -28.87
C MET A 1 3.04 -10.27 -28.18
N LYS A 2 1.86 -9.97 -27.61
CA LYS A 2 1.66 -8.76 -26.80
C LYS A 2 2.68 -8.85 -25.66
N ASN A 3 3.53 -7.84 -25.47
CA ASN A 3 4.45 -7.81 -24.33
C ASN A 3 3.59 -7.98 -23.07
N VAL A 4 3.84 -9.03 -22.30
CA VAL A 4 3.16 -9.24 -21.03
C VAL A 4 3.76 -8.22 -20.07
N SER A 5 2.96 -7.22 -19.69
CA SER A 5 3.34 -6.33 -18.60
C SER A 5 3.40 -7.15 -17.32
N ILE A 6 4.51 -7.06 -16.59
CA ILE A 6 4.68 -7.73 -15.30
C ILE A 6 4.03 -6.92 -14.18
N LYS A 7 3.75 -5.65 -14.41
CA LYS A 7 3.12 -4.75 -13.44
C LYS A 7 1.67 -5.14 -13.23
N GLN A 8 1.27 -5.34 -11.97
CA GLN A 8 -0.10 -5.68 -11.57
C GLN A 8 -0.80 -4.57 -10.78
N LEU A 9 -0.06 -3.49 -10.46
CA LEU A 9 -0.55 -2.44 -9.59
C LEU A 9 -0.13 -1.07 -10.09
N GLU A 10 -1.10 -0.20 -10.30
CA GLU A 10 -0.89 1.19 -10.73
C GLU A 10 -0.63 2.10 -9.54
N ALA A 11 -1.39 1.94 -8.44
CA ALA A 11 -1.20 2.74 -7.23
C ALA A 11 -1.84 2.14 -5.97
N ILE A 12 -1.31 2.55 -4.82
CA ILE A 12 -1.95 2.41 -3.50
C ILE A 12 -2.20 3.83 -2.97
N VAL A 13 -3.44 4.14 -2.62
CA VAL A 13 -3.85 5.49 -2.23
C VAL A 13 -4.67 5.39 -0.94
N ILE A 14 -4.26 6.13 0.08
CA ILE A 14 -4.95 6.24 1.37
C ILE A 14 -5.33 7.71 1.55
N LEU A 15 -6.64 7.99 1.55
CA LEU A 15 -7.21 9.32 1.70
C LEU A 15 -8.03 9.41 2.98
N ASP A 16 -8.23 10.63 3.45
CA ASP A 16 -9.29 10.98 4.39
C ASP A 16 -10.65 10.99 3.66
N THR A 17 -11.74 10.94 4.42
CA THR A 17 -13.13 11.17 3.96
C THR A 17 -13.32 12.47 3.16
N ASP A 18 -12.51 13.48 3.44
CA ASP A 18 -12.46 14.74 2.70
C ASP A 18 -11.80 14.64 1.31
N GLY A 19 -11.15 13.52 0.97
CA GLY A 19 -10.31 13.37 -0.21
C GLY A 19 -8.89 13.92 -0.05
N LYS A 20 -8.47 14.23 1.20
CA LYS A 20 -7.09 14.67 1.49
C LYS A 20 -6.16 13.47 1.59
N ARG A 21 -4.97 13.56 0.98
CA ARG A 21 -3.95 12.50 1.05
C ARG A 21 -3.47 12.27 2.48
N ILE A 22 -3.43 11.00 2.88
CA ILE A 22 -2.71 10.53 4.08
C ILE A 22 -1.40 9.87 3.64
N ALA A 23 -1.49 8.86 2.76
CA ALA A 23 -0.33 8.22 2.14
C ALA A 23 -0.69 7.81 0.71
N VAL A 24 0.17 8.09 -0.26
CA VAL A 24 -0.06 7.72 -1.66
C VAL A 24 1.22 7.20 -2.29
N LYS A 25 1.10 6.13 -3.08
CA LYS A 25 2.22 5.53 -3.82
C LYS A 25 1.74 5.15 -5.21
N TYR A 26 2.21 5.89 -6.21
CA TYR A 26 1.93 5.65 -7.62
C TYR A 26 3.13 4.96 -8.27
N TYR A 27 2.90 3.83 -8.92
CA TYR A 27 3.94 2.99 -9.51
C TYR A 27 4.09 3.26 -11.00
N ASN A 28 4.53 4.47 -11.36
CA ASN A 28 4.79 4.77 -12.76
C ASN A 28 6.18 4.26 -13.16
N ASP A 29 6.24 3.42 -14.20
CA ASP A 29 7.48 2.84 -14.78
C ASP A 29 8.51 3.87 -15.28
N LYS A 30 8.19 5.16 -15.21
CA LYS A 30 9.16 6.21 -15.48
C LYS A 30 9.72 6.68 -14.15
N LEU A 31 10.73 5.93 -13.69
CA LEU A 31 11.88 6.54 -13.03
C LEU A 31 12.14 7.86 -13.76
N LEU A 32 11.93 8.97 -13.05
CA LEU A 32 12.39 10.26 -13.52
C LEU A 32 13.87 10.07 -13.82
N LEU A 33 14.22 10.06 -15.11
CA LEU A 33 15.56 10.39 -15.59
C LEU A 33 15.81 11.83 -15.13
N LYS A 34 16.10 12.03 -13.84
CA LYS A 34 16.68 13.24 -13.28
C LYS A 34 18.11 13.31 -13.82
N GLY A 35 18.21 13.70 -15.10
CA GLY A 35 19.45 13.72 -15.86
C GLY A 35 19.33 14.32 -17.26
N GLU A 36 18.12 14.49 -17.83
CA GLU A 36 17.97 14.99 -19.21
C GLU A 36 17.24 16.33 -19.37
N ASP A 37 17.04 17.11 -18.30
CA ASP A 37 16.40 18.44 -18.38
C ASP A 37 17.31 19.53 -18.97
N LYS A 38 18.39 19.18 -19.69
CA LYS A 38 19.25 20.16 -20.38
C LYS A 38 19.58 19.86 -21.85
N LEU A 39 19.07 18.80 -22.50
CA LEU A 39 19.45 18.50 -23.90
C LEU A 39 18.31 18.41 -24.94
N ASN A 40 17.03 18.56 -24.58
CA ASN A 40 15.93 18.38 -25.55
C ASN A 40 15.31 19.69 -26.03
N ASN A 41 16.14 20.66 -26.40
CA ASN A 41 15.74 21.82 -27.20
C ASN A 41 16.26 21.74 -28.66
N LEU A 42 16.57 20.54 -29.15
CA LEU A 42 16.94 20.34 -30.55
C LEU A 42 16.46 18.98 -31.05
N ASN A 43 15.45 19.03 -31.92
CA ASN A 43 15.05 18.04 -32.95
C ASN A 43 13.65 17.43 -32.80
N ASN A 44 12.68 18.18 -33.33
CA ASN A 44 11.52 17.60 -33.99
C ASN A 44 11.97 16.80 -35.22
N SER A 45 11.79 15.48 -35.23
CA SER A 45 11.22 14.77 -36.39
C SER A 45 11.04 13.28 -36.14
N LYS A 46 9.75 12.87 -36.10
CA LYS A 46 9.19 11.65 -36.70
C LYS A 46 9.72 10.30 -36.16
N GLU A 47 8.96 9.70 -35.25
CA GLU A 47 8.61 8.28 -35.35
C GLU A 47 7.27 7.99 -34.61
N SER A 48 6.27 7.63 -35.43
CA SER A 48 4.98 7.01 -35.13
C SER A 48 4.20 7.47 -33.89
N ILE A 49 3.48 8.57 -34.05
CA ILE A 49 2.28 8.89 -33.27
C ILE A 49 1.16 7.98 -33.75
N ASN A 50 0.93 6.86 -33.04
CA ASN A 50 -0.37 6.18 -33.06
C ASN A 50 -1.15 6.65 -31.83
N PHE A 51 -1.97 7.68 -32.03
CA PHE A 51 -3.03 8.06 -31.10
C PHE A 51 -4.01 6.90 -30.99
N ASN A 52 -4.11 6.26 -29.83
CA ASN A 52 -5.27 5.49 -29.43
C ASN A 52 -5.41 5.54 -27.90
N CYS A 53 -6.58 5.99 -27.46
CA CYS A 53 -7.07 6.24 -26.10
C CYS A 53 -6.53 7.51 -25.41
N GLU A 54 -7.46 8.42 -25.11
CA GLU A 54 -7.28 9.60 -24.25
C GLU A 54 -6.95 9.13 -22.83
N ASP A 55 -5.66 9.12 -22.49
CA ASP A 55 -5.23 8.95 -21.10
C ASP A 55 -5.60 10.22 -20.31
N ILE A 56 -6.87 10.29 -19.85
CA ILE A 56 -7.45 11.42 -19.08
C ILE A 56 -6.54 11.84 -17.93
N TYR A 57 -5.85 10.87 -17.32
CA TYR A 57 -4.96 11.09 -16.17
C TYR A 57 -3.47 11.01 -16.52
N ASN A 58 -3.10 11.05 -17.82
CA ASN A 58 -1.73 11.06 -18.34
C ASN A 58 -0.80 10.02 -17.65
N ASN A 59 -1.35 8.85 -17.32
CA ASN A 59 -0.67 7.79 -16.57
C ASN A 59 -0.01 8.29 -15.28
N PHE A 60 -0.70 9.16 -14.54
CA PHE A 60 -0.32 9.71 -13.23
C PHE A 60 1.05 10.41 -13.17
N ARG A 61 1.54 10.93 -14.31
CA ARG A 61 2.88 11.54 -14.41
C ARG A 61 3.03 12.81 -13.59
N THR A 62 1.98 13.63 -13.51
CA THR A 62 2.01 14.87 -12.74
C THR A 62 1.18 14.76 -11.47
N VAL A 63 1.54 15.56 -10.47
CA VAL A 63 0.78 15.64 -9.21
C VAL A 63 -0.62 16.21 -9.44
N GLU A 64 -0.79 17.07 -10.45
CA GLU A 64 -2.09 17.62 -10.83
C GLU A 64 -3.01 16.52 -11.35
N ASP A 65 -2.52 15.66 -12.26
CA ASP A 65 -3.29 14.53 -12.79
C ASP A 65 -3.69 13.54 -11.69
N GLN A 66 -2.79 13.27 -10.74
CA GLN A 66 -3.08 12.42 -9.59
C GLN A 66 -4.19 13.01 -8.70
N LYS A 67 -4.16 14.32 -8.44
CA LYS A 67 -5.19 14.98 -7.63
C LYS A 67 -6.55 15.01 -8.32
N LEU A 68 -6.57 15.18 -9.64
CA LEU A 68 -7.80 15.08 -10.43
C LEU A 68 -8.42 13.69 -10.27
N PHE A 69 -7.60 12.64 -10.45
CA PHE A 69 -8.05 11.27 -10.22
C PHE A 69 -8.56 11.02 -8.80
N GLU A 70 -7.82 11.47 -7.78
CA GLU A 70 -8.21 11.32 -6.36
C GLU A 70 -9.56 12.01 -6.04
N ASN A 71 -9.81 13.17 -6.65
CA ASN A 71 -11.09 13.85 -6.50
C ASN A 71 -12.21 13.05 -7.18
N ASP A 72 -11.99 12.61 -8.42
CA ASP A 72 -12.99 11.86 -9.19
C ASP A 72 -13.38 10.53 -8.52
N ILE A 73 -12.42 9.79 -7.98
CA ILE A 73 -12.71 8.55 -7.22
C ILE A 73 -13.49 8.87 -5.95
N THR A 74 -13.12 9.93 -5.22
CA THR A 74 -13.75 10.30 -3.95
C THR A 74 -15.19 10.74 -4.17
N GLU A 75 -15.46 11.53 -5.21
CA GLU A 75 -16.82 11.92 -5.59
C GLU A 75 -17.66 10.72 -6.01
N LYS A 76 -17.07 9.79 -6.77
CA LYS A 76 -17.76 8.58 -7.21
C LYS A 76 -18.14 7.68 -6.03
N VAL A 77 -17.24 7.48 -5.08
CA VAL A 77 -17.46 6.73 -3.83
C VAL A 77 -18.59 7.37 -3.01
N LYS A 78 -18.52 8.70 -2.80
CA LYS A 78 -19.55 9.45 -2.05
C LYS A 78 -20.94 9.33 -2.67
N ARG A 79 -21.03 9.27 -4.00
CA ARG A 79 -22.29 9.14 -4.73
C ARG A 79 -22.92 7.75 -4.61
N LEU A 80 -22.11 6.71 -4.40
CA LEU A 80 -22.57 5.31 -4.42
C LEU A 80 -23.00 4.80 -3.03
N TYR A 81 -22.86 5.61 -1.97
CA TYR A 81 -23.28 5.27 -0.59
C TYR A 81 -22.78 3.91 -0.12
N PHE A 82 -21.49 3.74 -0.27
CA PHE A 82 -20.80 2.52 0.06
C PHE A 82 -20.82 2.16 1.53
N ASP A 83 -20.99 0.88 1.81
CA ASP A 83 -21.09 0.37 3.17
C ASP A 83 -19.71 0.37 3.83
N SER A 84 -19.66 0.83 5.09
CA SER A 84 -18.41 0.89 5.83
C SER A 84 -17.94 -0.52 6.19
N ASN A 85 -16.64 -0.80 6.00
CA ASN A 85 -15.93 -2.05 6.28
C ASN A 85 -16.07 -3.20 5.27
N GLU A 86 -16.73 -3.01 4.13
CA GLU A 86 -16.68 -3.97 3.02
C GLU A 86 -15.78 -3.46 1.88
N VAL A 87 -15.16 -4.39 1.16
CA VAL A 87 -14.34 -4.07 -0.01
C VAL A 87 -15.23 -4.06 -1.24
N GLU A 88 -15.23 -2.95 -1.96
CA GLU A 88 -16.04 -2.79 -3.15
C GLU A 88 -15.18 -2.50 -4.37
N ILE A 89 -15.71 -2.89 -5.54
CA ILE A 89 -15.02 -2.77 -6.81
C ILE A 89 -15.67 -1.64 -7.61
N LEU A 90 -14.82 -0.76 -8.11
CA LEU A 90 -15.16 0.41 -8.90
C LEU A 90 -14.38 0.40 -10.20
N ILE A 91 -15.04 0.78 -11.28
CA ILE A 91 -14.38 0.98 -12.57
C ILE A 91 -14.39 2.48 -12.86
N LEU A 92 -13.22 3.09 -13.07
CA LEU A 92 -13.11 4.50 -13.49
C LEU A 92 -12.22 4.61 -14.72
N SER A 93 -12.83 4.98 -15.85
CA SER A 93 -12.16 5.02 -17.16
C SER A 93 -11.56 3.65 -17.52
N LYS A 94 -10.23 3.53 -17.50
CA LYS A 94 -9.48 2.29 -17.76
C LYS A 94 -8.94 1.60 -16.50
N TYR A 95 -9.32 2.08 -15.32
CA TYR A 95 -8.77 1.58 -14.06
C TYR A 95 -9.82 0.79 -13.28
N ILE A 96 -9.40 -0.36 -12.76
CA ILE A 96 -10.13 -1.09 -11.73
C ILE A 96 -9.62 -0.60 -10.38
N ILE A 97 -10.54 -0.22 -9.51
CA ILE A 97 -10.25 0.37 -8.21
C ILE A 97 -10.99 -0.44 -7.17
N LEU A 98 -10.26 -0.98 -6.19
CA LEU A 98 -10.86 -1.54 -5.00
C LEU A 98 -10.85 -0.49 -3.89
N CYS A 99 -11.99 -0.31 -3.24
CA CYS A 99 -12.23 0.68 -2.21
C CYS A 99 -12.58 0.00 -0.90
N LEU A 100 -12.04 0.49 0.20
CA LEU A 100 -12.41 0.10 1.56
C LEU A 100 -12.47 1.35 2.43
N SER A 101 -13.65 1.64 2.96
CA SER A 101 -13.90 2.77 3.85
C SER A 101 -13.94 2.31 5.30
N ILE A 102 -13.07 2.87 6.15
CA ILE A 102 -12.94 2.54 7.57
C ILE A 102 -12.85 3.83 8.38
N ASN A 103 -13.82 4.07 9.27
CA ASN A 103 -13.89 5.27 10.11
C ASN A 103 -13.76 6.57 9.29
N ASP A 104 -12.67 7.31 9.47
CA ASP A 104 -12.35 8.57 8.78
C ASP A 104 -11.29 8.39 7.67
N VAL A 105 -11.09 7.16 7.18
CA VAL A 105 -10.06 6.82 6.19
C VAL A 105 -10.66 5.96 5.07
N ASN A 106 -10.25 6.26 3.83
CA ASN A 106 -10.56 5.46 2.65
C ASN A 106 -9.26 4.91 2.05
N ILE A 107 -9.23 3.60 1.81
CA ILE A 107 -8.11 2.88 1.21
C ILE A 107 -8.50 2.49 -0.21
N TYR A 108 -7.61 2.75 -1.16
CA TYR A 108 -7.80 2.46 -2.57
C TYR A 108 -6.61 1.68 -3.14
N ILE A 109 -6.91 0.60 -3.86
CA ILE A 109 -5.94 -0.17 -4.66
C ILE A 109 -6.34 -0.03 -6.12
N ILE A 110 -5.42 0.44 -6.96
CA ILE A 110 -5.69 0.76 -8.36
C ILE A 110 -4.90 -0.19 -9.26
N GLY A 111 -5.59 -0.89 -10.14
CA GLY A 111 -5.03 -1.70 -11.23
C GLY A 111 -5.55 -1.23 -12.60
N ASP A 112 -5.00 -1.83 -13.66
CA ASP A 112 -5.46 -1.66 -15.04
C ASP A 112 -6.79 -2.40 -15.29
N GLU A 113 -7.44 -2.11 -16.41
CA GLU A 113 -8.70 -2.77 -16.83
C GLU A 113 -8.56 -4.29 -17.04
N ASN A 114 -7.33 -4.78 -17.18
CA ASN A 114 -7.02 -6.19 -17.44
C ASN A 114 -6.51 -6.94 -16.20
N ASP A 115 -6.34 -6.26 -15.07
CA ASP A 115 -5.78 -6.88 -13.87
C ASP A 115 -6.76 -7.80 -13.16
N ASN A 116 -6.22 -8.79 -12.46
CA ASN A 116 -7.03 -9.73 -11.68
C ASN A 116 -7.49 -9.07 -10.38
N GLU A 117 -8.79 -8.79 -10.31
CA GLU A 117 -9.45 -8.19 -9.14
C GLU A 117 -9.24 -8.98 -7.85
N ILE A 118 -9.09 -10.31 -7.93
CA ILE A 118 -8.84 -11.17 -6.76
C ILE A 118 -7.48 -10.85 -6.15
N ILE A 119 -6.47 -10.59 -6.99
CA ILE A 119 -5.14 -10.22 -6.52
C ILE A 119 -5.19 -8.83 -5.87
N LEU A 120 -5.88 -7.87 -6.49
CA LEU A 120 -6.07 -6.54 -5.91
C LEU A 120 -6.83 -6.62 -4.57
N HIS A 121 -7.80 -7.54 -4.46
CA HIS A 121 -8.57 -7.77 -3.24
C HIS A 121 -7.69 -8.29 -2.11
N GLU A 122 -6.81 -9.22 -2.42
CA GLU A 122 -5.86 -9.71 -1.44
C GLU A 122 -4.93 -8.57 -0.97
N ILE A 123 -4.44 -7.71 -1.88
CA ILE A 123 -3.61 -6.55 -1.51
C ILE A 123 -4.34 -5.59 -0.56
N ILE A 124 -5.59 -5.22 -0.85
CA ILE A 124 -6.33 -4.29 0.04
C ILE A 124 -6.56 -4.92 1.42
N GLN A 125 -6.77 -6.24 1.48
CA GLN A 125 -6.83 -6.97 2.74
C GLN A 125 -5.50 -6.97 3.48
N THR A 126 -4.38 -7.20 2.79
CA THR A 126 -3.03 -7.13 3.38
C THR A 126 -2.74 -5.75 3.95
N VAL A 127 -3.07 -4.68 3.21
CA VAL A 127 -2.94 -3.30 3.69
C VAL A 127 -3.80 -3.12 4.94
N HIS A 128 -5.09 -3.45 4.87
CA HIS A 128 -6.02 -3.31 6.00
C HIS A 128 -5.55 -4.05 7.26
N GLN A 129 -5.15 -5.31 7.14
CA GLN A 129 -4.66 -6.12 8.26
C GLN A 129 -3.35 -5.56 8.83
N SER A 130 -2.43 -5.11 7.98
CA SER A 130 -1.15 -4.55 8.40
C SER A 130 -1.35 -3.22 9.13
N LEU A 131 -2.24 -2.36 8.62
CA LEU A 131 -2.63 -1.11 9.27
C LEU A 131 -3.30 -1.36 10.63
N ASN A 132 -4.19 -2.36 10.74
CA ASN A 132 -4.76 -2.75 12.02
C ASN A 132 -3.69 -3.18 13.03
N ASN A 133 -2.70 -3.97 12.60
CA ASN A 133 -1.64 -4.42 13.49
C ASN A 133 -0.81 -3.24 14.03
N ILE A 134 -0.34 -2.35 13.14
CA ILE A 134 0.44 -1.19 13.60
C ILE A 134 -0.41 -0.18 14.39
N THR A 135 -1.71 -0.09 14.16
CA THR A 135 -2.59 0.88 14.87
C THR A 135 -3.28 0.30 16.10
N ASN A 136 -2.94 -0.92 16.53
CA ASN A 136 -3.62 -1.62 17.63
C ASN A 136 -5.16 -1.71 17.43
N ASN A 137 -5.58 -2.07 16.22
CA ASN A 137 -6.97 -2.18 15.78
C ASN A 137 -7.77 -0.86 15.81
N GLN A 138 -7.08 0.28 15.77
CA GLN A 138 -7.70 1.60 15.71
C GLN A 138 -7.23 2.35 14.48
N ILE A 139 -7.73 1.95 13.32
CA ILE A 139 -7.48 2.67 12.07
C ILE A 139 -8.28 3.99 12.12
N GLY A 140 -7.55 5.09 12.19
CA GLY A 140 -8.10 6.43 12.08
C GLY A 140 -7.04 7.38 11.55
N LYS A 141 -7.46 8.51 10.99
CA LYS A 141 -6.55 9.47 10.34
C LYS A 141 -5.40 9.89 11.25
N ARG A 142 -5.68 10.19 12.52
CA ARG A 142 -4.68 10.62 13.48
C ARG A 142 -3.63 9.52 13.72
N GLN A 143 -4.09 8.30 13.93
CA GLN A 143 -3.25 7.13 14.19
C GLN A 143 -2.37 6.79 12.99
N LEU A 144 -2.90 6.93 11.77
CA LEU A 144 -2.12 6.72 10.55
C LEU A 144 -1.05 7.80 10.36
N ILE A 145 -1.37 9.07 10.62
CA ILE A 145 -0.39 10.17 10.54
C ILE A 145 0.72 9.98 11.58
N ASP A 146 0.38 9.57 12.80
CA ASP A 146 1.36 9.33 13.87
C ASP A 146 2.32 8.18 13.54
N LYS A 147 1.93 7.24 12.66
CA LYS A 147 2.73 6.06 12.23
C LYS A 147 3.05 6.06 10.74
N LEU A 148 3.12 7.23 10.12
CA LEU A 148 3.26 7.36 8.66
C LEU A 148 4.54 6.70 8.11
N ASP A 149 5.64 6.75 8.86
CA ASP A 149 6.89 6.09 8.46
C ASP A 149 6.71 4.57 8.34
N SER A 150 6.10 3.94 9.34
CA SER A 150 5.77 2.51 9.33
C SER A 150 4.81 2.15 8.19
N ILE A 151 3.87 3.04 7.83
CA ILE A 151 2.96 2.82 6.70
C ILE A 151 3.73 2.73 5.39
N TYR A 152 4.65 3.67 5.11
CA TYR A 152 5.43 3.61 3.87
C TYR A 152 6.32 2.37 3.80
N LEU A 153 6.90 1.93 4.92
CA LEU A 153 7.64 0.67 4.99
C LEU A 153 6.75 -0.55 4.66
N ILE A 154 5.52 -0.58 5.17
CA ILE A 154 4.53 -1.61 4.82
C ILE A 154 4.22 -1.57 3.31
N LEU A 155 4.00 -0.38 2.75
CA LEU A 155 3.70 -0.23 1.32
C LEU A 155 4.88 -0.67 0.42
N ASP A 156 6.13 -0.52 0.90
CA ASP A 156 7.33 -0.99 0.21
C ASP A 156 7.48 -2.52 0.26
N GLU A 157 7.13 -3.16 1.37
CA GLU A 157 7.10 -4.63 1.48
C GLU A 157 5.95 -5.26 0.67
N ILE A 158 4.83 -4.56 0.51
CA ILE A 158 3.68 -5.05 -0.27
C ILE A 158 3.97 -5.04 -1.77
N ALA A 159 4.48 -3.92 -2.28
CA ALA A 159 4.76 -3.78 -3.71
C ALA A 159 5.92 -2.82 -3.98
N ASP A 160 6.74 -3.21 -4.95
CA ASP A 160 7.81 -2.38 -5.50
C ASP A 160 7.63 -2.23 -7.00
N SER A 161 7.66 -0.98 -7.48
CA SER A 161 7.50 -0.65 -8.90
C SER A 161 6.26 -1.28 -9.56
N GLY A 162 5.18 -1.45 -8.77
CA GLY A 162 3.92 -2.04 -9.22
C GLY A 162 3.96 -3.57 -9.37
N ILE A 163 5.04 -4.20 -8.91
CA ILE A 163 5.18 -5.64 -8.75
C ILE A 163 4.86 -6.00 -7.30
N ILE A 164 3.98 -6.98 -7.12
CA ILE A 164 3.60 -7.46 -5.79
C ILE A 164 4.74 -8.30 -5.20
N MET A 165 5.14 -7.97 -3.98
CA MET A 165 6.29 -8.57 -3.31
C MET A 165 5.85 -9.52 -2.18
N GLU A 166 5.01 -9.04 -1.27
CA GLU A 166 4.51 -9.83 -0.14
C GLU A 166 3.01 -9.57 0.06
N THR A 167 2.30 -10.63 0.43
CA THR A 167 0.84 -10.62 0.54
C THR A 167 0.40 -10.99 1.96
N ASN A 168 1.27 -11.61 2.76
CA ASN A 168 0.96 -11.95 4.14
C ASN A 168 1.29 -10.79 5.10
N SER A 169 0.26 -10.23 5.73
CA SER A 169 0.41 -9.13 6.70
C SER A 169 1.35 -9.49 7.86
N ASN A 170 1.28 -10.70 8.42
CA ASN A 170 2.12 -11.08 9.57
C ASN A 170 3.60 -11.10 9.21
N VAL A 171 3.94 -11.50 7.99
CA VAL A 171 5.32 -11.54 7.50
C VAL A 171 5.86 -10.11 7.36
N ILE A 172 5.08 -9.23 6.75
CA ILE A 172 5.42 -7.81 6.58
C ILE A 172 5.68 -7.15 7.95
N ILE A 173 4.75 -7.34 8.88
CA ILE A 173 4.83 -6.76 10.23
C ILE A 173 6.04 -7.30 11.01
N ASN A 174 6.30 -8.60 10.92
CA ASN A 174 7.48 -9.17 11.58
C ASN A 174 8.77 -8.56 11.02
N ARG A 175 8.89 -8.39 9.70
CA ARG A 175 10.05 -7.75 9.08
C ARG A 175 10.19 -6.28 9.48
N LEU A 176 9.08 -5.55 9.55
CA LEU A 176 9.03 -4.17 10.03
C LEU A 176 9.58 -4.06 11.46
N TYR A 177 9.15 -4.93 12.38
CA TYR A 177 9.65 -4.90 13.76
C TYR A 177 11.08 -5.44 13.91
N MET A 178 11.55 -6.32 13.01
CA MET A 178 12.97 -6.66 12.96
C MET A 178 13.83 -5.46 12.53
N HIS A 179 13.28 -4.58 11.69
CA HIS A 179 13.95 -3.33 11.30
C HIS A 179 13.96 -2.29 12.43
N GLU A 180 12.89 -2.21 13.23
CA GLU A 180 12.85 -1.43 14.48
C GLU A 180 13.58 -2.12 15.67
N GLY A 181 14.08 -3.34 15.44
CA GLY A 181 14.41 -4.36 16.43
C GLY A 181 15.80 -4.30 17.05
N ASP A 182 16.38 -3.12 17.24
CA ASP A 182 17.43 -2.93 18.25
C ASP A 182 16.83 -2.76 19.67
N LEU A 183 15.49 -2.78 19.85
CA LEU A 183 14.84 -2.38 21.11
C LEU A 183 13.59 -3.17 21.56
N GLN A 184 13.37 -4.40 21.10
CA GLN A 184 12.37 -5.32 21.72
C GLN A 184 13.06 -6.58 22.24
N GLU A 185 14.02 -6.38 23.14
CA GLU A 185 14.60 -7.44 23.94
C GLU A 185 13.50 -8.05 24.85
N SER A 186 13.39 -9.38 24.81
CA SER A 186 13.09 -10.25 25.96
C SER A 186 11.70 -10.88 26.21
N THR A 187 10.69 -10.82 25.33
CA THR A 187 9.44 -11.59 25.63
C THR A 187 9.64 -13.12 25.63
N PRO A 188 10.30 -13.77 24.64
CA PRO A 188 10.58 -15.21 24.71
C PRO A 188 11.73 -15.56 25.67
N LEU A 189 12.71 -14.65 25.86
CA LEU A 189 13.83 -14.87 26.77
C LEU A 189 13.40 -14.82 28.24
N ASN A 190 12.52 -13.90 28.63
CA ASN A 190 12.02 -13.83 30.01
C ASN A 190 11.17 -15.04 30.38
N GLN A 191 10.40 -15.60 29.44
CA GLN A 191 9.68 -16.86 29.65
C GLN A 191 10.63 -18.06 29.76
N ALA A 192 11.67 -18.11 28.92
CA ALA A 192 12.71 -19.14 29.01
C ALA A 192 13.49 -19.06 30.34
N ILE A 193 13.85 -17.86 30.79
CA ILE A 193 14.50 -17.64 32.09
C ILE A 193 13.58 -18.01 33.25
N SER A 194 12.30 -17.66 33.18
CA SER A 194 11.33 -17.98 34.24
C SER A 194 11.08 -19.49 34.36
N SER A 195 10.94 -20.18 33.23
CA SER A 195 10.79 -21.65 33.22
C SER A 195 12.07 -22.37 33.64
N ALA A 196 13.25 -21.89 33.23
CA ALA A 196 14.53 -22.41 33.72
C ALA A 196 14.69 -22.23 35.24
N LYS A 197 14.31 -21.05 35.78
CA LYS A 197 14.29 -20.80 37.23
C LYS A 197 13.36 -21.78 37.96
N GLU A 198 12.14 -21.98 37.48
CA GLU A 198 11.21 -22.95 38.10
C GLU A 198 11.76 -24.38 38.09
N ASN A 199 12.39 -24.80 36.98
CA ASN A 199 12.96 -26.13 36.88
C ASN A 199 14.15 -26.34 37.83
N ILE A 200 15.00 -25.33 38.03
CA ILE A 200 16.09 -25.36 39.01
C ILE A 200 15.53 -25.43 40.43
N ILE A 201 14.53 -24.60 40.76
CA ILE A 201 13.90 -24.59 42.09
C ILE A 201 13.28 -25.96 42.41
N ARG A 202 12.55 -26.56 41.45
CA ARG A 202 11.99 -27.90 41.62
C ARG A 202 13.08 -28.96 41.82
N SER A 203 14.16 -28.91 41.02
CA SER A 203 15.28 -29.84 41.15
C SER A 203 16.01 -29.74 42.50
N LEU A 204 16.04 -28.55 43.12
CA LEU A 204 16.65 -28.34 44.44
C LEU A 204 15.71 -28.75 45.58
N LEU A 205 14.40 -28.52 45.46
CA LEU A 205 13.42 -28.95 46.47
C LEU A 205 13.15 -30.46 46.45
N SER A 206 13.27 -31.11 45.29
CA SER A 206 13.07 -32.57 45.16
C SER A 206 14.32 -33.40 45.46
N GLY A 207 15.41 -32.75 45.90
CA GLY A 207 16.72 -33.36 46.12
C GLY A 207 17.08 -33.55 47.59
N THR A 208 16.22 -34.22 48.37
CA THR A 208 16.53 -34.94 49.62
C THR A 208 15.53 -36.05 49.84
#